data_AF-A0A3C0G966-F1
#
_entry.id   AF-A0A3C0G966-F1
#
_cell.length_a   1.000
_cell.length_b   1.000
_cell.length_c   1.000
_cell.angle_alpha   90.00
_cell.angle_beta   90.00
_cell.angle_gamma   90.00
#
_symmetry.space_group_name_H-M   'P 1'
#
loop_
_entity.id
_entity.type
_entity.pdbx_description
1 polymer ?
#
loop_
_entity_poly.entity_id
_entity_poly.type
_entity_poly.pdbx_seq_one_letter_code
_entity_poly.pdbx_strand_id
1 'polypeptide(L)'
;MENSKKAYKNPIRAAIASLLIGMVMRILHWPFSKGIIFISFAAILILYALRFFKKEEKKSVDLIKMALVLFWTTNGLLTILDFTHTLFFQIGTAFTFIAWFAMEG
;
A
#
# COMPACT_ATOMS: atom_id res chain seq x y z
N MET A 1 19.98 24.94 3.42
CA MET A 1 19.62 23.54 3.73
C MET A 1 18.10 23.39 3.65
N GLU A 2 17.54 23.13 2.45
CA GLU A 2 16.07 23.15 2.26
C GLU A 2 15.53 21.92 1.48
N ASN A 3 16.41 21.12 0.87
CA ASN A 3 16.03 20.02 -0.03
C ASN A 3 15.59 18.72 0.65
N SER A 4 15.70 18.59 1.98
CA SER A 4 15.39 17.33 2.69
C SER A 4 13.89 17.05 2.82
N LYS A 5 13.03 18.08 2.74
CA LYS A 5 11.58 17.93 3.03
C LYS A 5 10.75 17.37 1.86
N LYS A 6 11.28 17.35 0.62
CA LYS A 6 10.55 16.91 -0.59
C LYS A 6 10.91 15.50 -1.09
N ALA A 7 12.03 14.92 -0.67
CA ALA A 7 12.55 13.67 -1.23
C ALA A 7 11.64 12.43 -1.00
N TYR A 8 10.84 12.40 0.07
CA TYR A 8 10.04 11.22 0.44
C TYR A 8 8.58 11.25 -0.04
N LYS A 9 8.09 12.33 -0.67
CA LYS A 9 6.74 12.33 -1.28
C LYS A 9 6.71 11.61 -2.64
N ASN A 10 7.83 11.57 -3.34
CA ASN A 10 7.92 11.06 -4.71
C ASN A 10 7.98 9.52 -4.83
N PRO A 11 8.67 8.75 -3.96
CA PRO A 11 8.87 7.31 -4.22
C PRO A 11 7.60 6.48 -4.03
N ILE A 12 6.74 6.83 -3.06
CA ILE A 12 5.45 6.12 -2.87
C ILE A 12 4.52 6.34 -4.07
N ARG A 13 4.50 7.56 -4.64
CA ARG A 13 3.72 7.86 -5.85
C ARG A 13 4.22 7.08 -7.06
N ALA A 14 5.54 6.95 -7.20
CA ALA A 14 6.14 6.14 -8.25
C ALA A 14 5.77 4.65 -8.09
N ALA A 15 5.75 4.13 -6.85
CA ALA A 15 5.33 2.75 -6.58
C ALA A 15 3.84 2.50 -6.85
N ILE A 16 2.98 3.50 -6.60
CA ILE A 16 1.55 3.44 -6.97
C ILE A 16 1.39 3.50 -8.49
N ALA A 17 2.14 4.35 -9.18
CA ALA A 17 2.12 4.42 -10.64
C ALA A 17 2.56 3.08 -11.27
N SER A 18 3.61 2.46 -10.74
CA SER A 18 4.05 1.13 -11.21
C SER A 18 3.01 0.05 -10.91
N LEU A 19 2.30 0.12 -9.78
CA LEU A 19 1.18 -0.77 -9.47
C LEU A 19 0.08 -0.67 -10.53
N LEU A 20 -0.34 0.56 -10.88
CA LEU A 20 -1.36 0.81 -11.89
C LEU A 20 -0.93 0.29 -13.27
N ILE A 21 0.33 0.52 -13.66
CA ILE A 21 0.90 -0.03 -14.89
C ILE A 21 0.85 -1.57 -14.87
N GLY A 22 1.25 -2.20 -13.76
CA GLY A 22 1.18 -3.64 -13.59
C GLY A 22 -0.26 -4.17 -13.72
N MET A 23 -1.24 -3.46 -13.17
CA MET A 23 -2.67 -3.80 -13.31
C MET A 23 -3.14 -3.71 -14.76
N VAL A 24 -2.77 -2.65 -15.49
CA VAL A 24 -3.08 -2.53 -16.93
C VAL A 24 -2.44 -3.68 -17.72
N MET A 25 -1.18 -4.02 -17.43
CA MET A 25 -0.51 -5.15 -18.06
C MET A 25 -1.22 -6.48 -17.76
N ARG A 26 -1.81 -6.65 -16.56
CA ARG A 26 -2.61 -7.82 -16.22
C ARG A 26 -3.89 -7.89 -17.05
N ILE A 27 -4.56 -6.76 -17.27
CA ILE A 27 -5.74 -6.65 -18.13
C ILE A 27 -5.39 -7.00 -19.58
N LEU A 28 -4.21 -6.58 -20.05
CA LEU A 28 -3.66 -6.91 -21.37
C LEU A 28 -3.11 -8.35 -21.46
N HIS A 29 -3.26 -9.17 -20.41
CA HIS A 29 -2.76 -10.55 -20.34
C HIS A 29 -1.24 -10.70 -20.53
N TRP A 30 -0.44 -9.68 -20.18
CA TRP A 30 1.03 -9.78 -20.26
C TRP A 30 1.55 -10.80 -19.23
N PRO A 31 2.41 -11.77 -19.63
CA PRO A 31 2.96 -12.81 -18.75
C PRO A 31 3.68 -12.30 -17.47
N PHE A 32 4.32 -11.14 -17.51
CA PHE A 32 5.09 -10.60 -16.37
C PHE A 32 4.26 -9.68 -15.43
N SER A 33 2.98 -9.48 -15.72
CA SER A 33 2.11 -8.57 -14.98
C SER A 33 2.03 -8.92 -13.48
N LYS A 34 1.87 -10.21 -13.13
CA LYS A 34 1.83 -10.67 -11.74
C LYS A 34 3.08 -10.24 -10.95
N GLY A 35 4.27 -10.38 -11.54
CA GLY A 35 5.53 -10.01 -10.91
C GLY A 35 5.66 -8.51 -10.67
N ILE A 36 5.25 -7.69 -11.64
CA ILE A 36 5.28 -6.22 -11.51
C ILE A 36 4.35 -5.77 -10.37
N ILE A 37 3.11 -6.28 -10.35
CA ILE A 37 2.15 -5.92 -9.30
C ILE A 37 2.66 -6.35 -7.92
N PHE A 38 3.27 -7.54 -7.81
CA PHE A 38 3.87 -8.03 -6.56
C PHE A 38 4.97 -7.11 -6.04
N ILE A 39 5.93 -6.75 -6.91
CA ILE A 39 7.04 -5.85 -6.56
C ILE A 39 6.50 -4.47 -6.18
N SER A 40 5.50 -3.96 -6.90
CA SER A 40 4.88 -2.68 -6.59
C SER A 40 4.21 -2.67 -5.21
N PHE A 41 3.43 -3.70 -4.86
CA PHE A 41 2.84 -3.77 -3.51
C PHE A 41 3.91 -3.91 -2.41
N ALA A 42 4.93 -4.74 -2.62
CA ALA A 42 6.04 -4.88 -1.68
C ALA A 42 6.79 -3.54 -1.48
N ALA A 43 7.05 -2.83 -2.57
CA ALA A 43 7.69 -1.51 -2.53
C ALA A 43 6.83 -0.48 -1.78
N ILE A 44 5.50 -0.45 -2.03
CA ILE A 44 4.57 0.44 -1.30
C ILE A 44 4.64 0.16 0.19
N LEU A 45 4.58 -1.12 0.59
CA LEU A 45 4.60 -1.52 2.00
C LEU A 45 5.90 -1.08 2.68
N ILE A 46 7.05 -1.35 2.08
CA ILE A 46 8.37 -1.00 2.63
C ILE A 46 8.52 0.52 2.71
N LEU A 47 8.22 1.25 1.63
CA LEU A 47 8.35 2.70 1.59
C LEU A 47 7.42 3.39 2.59
N TYR A 48 6.20 2.88 2.75
CA TYR A 48 5.25 3.42 3.71
C TYR A 48 5.67 3.10 5.16
N ALA A 49 6.15 1.88 5.43
CA ALA A 49 6.69 1.50 6.73
C ALA A 49 7.86 2.41 7.13
N LEU A 50 8.84 2.59 6.24
CA LEU A 50 9.98 3.48 6.48
C LEU A 50 9.54 4.92 6.76
N ARG A 51 8.53 5.41 6.03
CA ARG A 51 7.94 6.74 6.27
C ARG A 51 7.27 6.83 7.64
N PHE A 52 6.58 5.77 8.06
CA PHE A 52 5.92 5.71 9.37
C PHE A 52 6.94 5.67 10.52
N PHE A 53 8.02 4.88 10.39
CA PHE A 53 9.08 4.81 11.41
C PHE A 53 9.85 6.12 11.59
N LYS A 54 9.98 6.92 10.52
CA LYS A 54 10.64 8.23 10.58
C LYS A 54 9.81 9.34 11.23
N LYS A 55 8.53 9.10 11.57
CA LYS A 55 7.72 10.07 12.29
C LYS A 55 8.04 10.01 13.78
N GLU A 56 8.47 11.14 14.34
CA GLU A 56 8.76 11.30 15.77
C GLU A 56 7.47 11.29 16.61
N GLU A 57 6.41 11.96 16.15
CA GLU A 57 5.09 11.92 16.78
C GLU A 57 4.11 11.06 15.98
N LYS A 58 3.71 9.93 16.56
CA LYS A 58 2.75 8.99 15.96
C LYS A 58 1.36 9.27 16.52
N LYS A 59 0.53 9.96 15.73
CA LYS A 59 -0.90 10.12 16.07
C LYS A 59 -1.65 8.82 15.83
N SER A 60 -2.76 8.59 16.52
CA SER A 60 -3.64 7.41 16.32
C SER A 60 -4.07 7.24 14.86
N VAL A 61 -4.28 8.36 14.16
CA VAL A 61 -4.60 8.39 12.72
C VAL A 61 -3.48 7.81 11.86
N ASP A 62 -2.21 8.01 12.23
CA ASP A 62 -1.07 7.47 11.48
C ASP A 62 -0.95 5.95 11.64
N LEU A 63 -1.28 5.43 12.84
CA LEU A 63 -1.32 3.99 13.09
C LEU A 63 -2.40 3.30 12.25
N ILE A 64 -3.60 3.89 12.20
CA ILE A 64 -4.70 3.33 11.42
C ILE A 64 -4.40 3.42 9.92
N LYS A 65 -3.78 4.50 9.44
CA LYS A 65 -3.30 4.57 8.04
C LYS A 65 -2.24 3.51 7.72
N MET A 66 -1.31 3.25 8.65
CA MET A 66 -0.31 2.19 8.49
C MET A 66 -0.98 0.80 8.45
N ALA A 67 -1.94 0.54 9.35
CA ALA A 67 -2.71 -0.69 9.35
C ALA A 67 -3.50 -0.87 8.04
N LEU A 68 -4.15 0.19 7.55
CA LEU A 68 -4.86 0.16 6.28
C LEU A 68 -3.94 -0.21 5.11
N VAL A 69 -2.75 0.42 5.02
CA VAL A 69 -1.76 0.09 3.98
C VAL A 69 -1.25 -1.34 4.12
N LEU A 70 -1.03 -1.82 5.33
CA LEU A 70 -0.62 -3.20 5.60
C LEU A 70 -1.69 -4.18 5.10
N PHE A 71 -2.94 -4.05 5.59
CA PHE A 71 -4.04 -4.94 5.20
C PHE A 71 -4.29 -4.90 3.69
N TRP A 72 -4.28 -3.71 3.08
CA TRP A 72 -4.50 -3.56 1.65
C TRP A 72 -3.39 -4.19 0.79
N THR A 73 -2.12 -3.91 1.12
CA THR A 73 -0.98 -4.47 0.37
C THR A 73 -0.87 -5.98 0.56
N THR A 74 -1.07 -6.51 1.78
CA THR A 74 -1.10 -7.96 2.04
C THR A 74 -2.25 -8.63 1.30
N ASN A 75 -3.45 -8.04 1.29
CA ASN A 75 -4.56 -8.55 0.48
C ASN A 75 -4.20 -8.59 -1.01
N GLY A 76 -3.57 -7.53 -1.52
CA GLY A 76 -3.09 -7.45 -2.90
C GLY A 76 -2.09 -8.55 -3.25
N LEU A 77 -1.07 -8.78 -2.40
CA LEU A 77 -0.10 -9.87 -2.59
C LEU A 77 -0.79 -11.24 -2.60
N LEU A 78 -1.64 -11.52 -1.62
CA LEU A 78 -2.33 -12.81 -1.50
C LEU A 78 -3.25 -13.08 -2.69
N THR A 79 -3.90 -12.04 -3.20
CA THR A 79 -4.75 -12.13 -4.42
C THR A 79 -3.92 -12.46 -5.66
N ILE A 80 -2.67 -11.99 -5.75
CA ILE A 80 -1.78 -12.31 -6.89
C ILE A 80 -1.25 -13.74 -6.79
N LEU A 81 -1.02 -14.21 -5.57
CA LEU A 81 -0.60 -15.58 -5.26
C LEU A 81 -1.77 -16.58 -5.33
N ASP A 82 -2.95 -16.15 -5.80
CA ASP A 82 -4.16 -16.98 -5.94
C ASP A 82 -4.61 -17.63 -4.60
N PHE A 83 -4.32 -16.96 -3.47
CA PHE A 83 -4.64 -17.47 -2.13
C PHE A 83 -6.11 -17.23 -1.78
N THR A 84 -6.85 -18.28 -1.42
CA THR A 84 -8.31 -18.24 -1.20
C THR A 84 -8.76 -17.45 0.05
N HIS A 85 -7.87 -17.24 1.03
CA HIS A 85 -8.23 -16.61 2.32
C HIS A 85 -8.17 -15.05 2.30
N THR A 86 -8.33 -14.43 1.12
CA THR A 86 -8.31 -12.97 0.95
C THR A 86 -9.47 -12.26 1.65
N LEU A 87 -10.59 -12.96 1.91
CA LEU A 87 -11.76 -12.40 2.61
C LEU A 87 -11.41 -11.81 3.99
N PHE A 88 -10.55 -12.47 4.77
CA PHE A 88 -10.14 -11.96 6.08
C PHE A 88 -9.43 -10.60 5.96
N PHE A 89 -8.51 -10.48 4.99
CA PHE A 89 -7.78 -9.23 4.75
C PHE A 89 -8.65 -8.15 4.13
N GLN A 90 -9.63 -8.51 3.29
CA GLN A 90 -10.63 -7.56 2.77
C GLN A 90 -11.49 -6.99 3.91
N ILE A 91 -11.99 -7.84 4.81
CA ILE A 91 -12.76 -7.40 5.98
C ILE A 91 -11.90 -6.50 6.89
N GLY A 92 -10.66 -6.90 7.17
CA GLY A 92 -9.72 -6.07 7.95
C GLY A 92 -9.42 -4.71 7.30
N THR A 93 -9.29 -4.69 5.97
CA THR A 93 -9.13 -3.43 5.20
C THR A 93 -10.38 -2.56 5.32
N ALA A 94 -11.57 -3.13 5.24
CA ALA A 94 -12.82 -2.39 5.38
C ALA A 94 -12.98 -1.78 6.78
N PHE A 95 -12.72 -2.55 7.84
CA PHE A 95 -12.76 -2.02 9.21
C PHE A 95 -11.75 -0.90 9.45
N THR A 96 -10.51 -1.08 8.99
CA THR A 96 -9.48 -0.04 9.11
C THR A 96 -9.81 1.20 8.28
N PHE A 97 -10.46 1.03 7.14
CA PHE A 97 -10.94 2.14 6.31
C PHE A 97 -12.08 2.92 7.00
N ILE A 98 -13.05 2.25 7.61
CA ILE A 98 -14.12 2.88 8.39
C ILE A 98 -13.55 3.63 9.59
N ALA A 99 -12.62 3.01 10.33
CA ALA A 99 -11.97 3.64 11.47
C ALA A 99 -11.16 4.88 11.05
N TRP A 100 -10.47 4.80 9.90
CA TRP A 100 -9.77 5.94 9.31
C TRP A 100 -10.75 7.08 8.95
N PHE A 101 -11.82 6.74 8.24
CA PHE A 101 -12.83 7.69 7.80
C PHE A 101 -13.49 8.41 8.98
N ALA A 102 -13.85 7.68 10.05
CA ALA A 102 -14.48 8.26 11.23
C ALA A 102 -13.57 9.21 12.03
N MET A 103 -12.25 9.09 11.91
CA MET A 103 -11.30 9.99 12.60
C MET A 103 -10.89 11.20 11.77
N GLU A 104 -11.09 11.16 10.45
CA GLU A 104 -10.66 12.21 9.53
C GLU A 104 -11.84 12.96 8.89
N GLY A 105 -13.05 12.41 8.98
CA GLY A 105 -14.32 13.07 8.69
C GLY A 105 -15.00 13.65 9.92
#